data_AF-M5FPN4-F1
#
_entry.id   AF-M5FPN4-F1
#
_cell.length_a   1.000
_cell.length_b   1.000
_cell.length_c   1.000
_cell.angle_alpha   90.00
_cell.angle_beta   90.00
_cell.angle_gamma   90.00
#
_symmetry.space_group_name_H-M   'P 1'
#
loop_
_entity.id
_entity.type
_entity.pdbx_description
1 polymer ?
#
loop_
_entity_poly.entity_id
_entity_poly.type
_entity_poly.pdbx_seq_one_letter_code
_entity_poly.pdbx_strand_id
1 'polypeptide(L)'
;MRAHSERCSSRCKHHLFRSTSYLYQPSLSAKREHRPLRAVRKLVHLLYASHLRWKPVGAQAALPDYLAEAPSVAKPDIILVKLRRGQELNIEMHCVKSCGRDHAKYSPVATATSRLLPYVRIFKSIPEQLQAKFTQSFSPGVIGSRRNKQWEWEVFVKDARKDTMSRNVFLYPEFEGAVKLTRVRDRFLFTVESAGQMAPNAILPEAIAVFTRKLRTVSKALDELMHEDVEPEVQEGGWSLALSVGRDGCTNTILCY
;
A
#
# COMPACT_ATOMS: atom_id res chain seq x y z
N MET A 1 4.57 -16.90 28.41
CA MET A 1 5.32 -17.99 27.73
C MET A 1 4.34 -18.95 27.07
N ARG A 2 4.13 -18.84 25.76
CA ARG A 2 3.68 -19.93 24.88
C ARG A 2 4.16 -19.56 23.48
N ALA A 3 5.19 -20.25 23.02
CA ALA A 3 5.73 -20.14 21.67
C ALA A 3 4.76 -20.83 20.71
N HIS A 4 4.26 -20.11 19.73
CA HIS A 4 3.65 -20.73 18.54
C HIS A 4 4.67 -20.66 17.41
N SER A 5 5.27 -21.82 17.13
CA SER A 5 6.11 -22.05 15.97
C SER A 5 5.21 -22.14 14.73
N GLU A 6 5.10 -21.07 13.97
CA GLU A 6 4.49 -21.13 12.64
C GLU A 6 5.53 -21.61 11.63
N ARG A 7 5.40 -22.90 11.27
CA ARG A 7 6.10 -23.48 10.12
C ARG A 7 5.71 -22.70 8.87
N CYS A 8 6.69 -22.06 8.26
CA CYS A 8 6.58 -21.44 6.95
C CYS A 8 6.38 -22.53 5.90
N SER A 9 5.12 -22.82 5.55
CA SER A 9 4.77 -23.72 4.44
C SER A 9 5.01 -23.00 3.12
N SER A 10 6.16 -23.23 2.51
CA SER A 10 6.49 -22.89 1.13
C SER A 10 5.66 -23.73 0.14
N ARG A 11 4.41 -23.35 -0.10
CA ARG A 11 3.65 -23.82 -1.27
C ARG A 11 3.02 -22.63 -1.97
N CYS A 12 3.48 -22.36 -3.19
CA CYS A 12 2.79 -21.50 -4.14
C CYS A 12 1.38 -22.06 -4.35
N LYS A 13 0.37 -21.44 -3.74
CA LYS A 13 -1.03 -21.80 -3.97
C LYS A 13 -1.54 -20.92 -5.11
N HIS A 14 -1.83 -21.55 -6.24
CA HIS A 14 -2.60 -20.96 -7.32
C HIS A 14 -4.08 -20.94 -6.90
N HIS A 15 -4.76 -19.81 -7.06
CA HIS A 15 -6.18 -19.67 -6.73
C HIS A 15 -7.00 -19.51 -8.00
N LEU A 16 -8.01 -20.34 -8.22
CA LEU A 16 -8.87 -20.23 -9.39
C LEU A 16 -10.13 -19.40 -9.09
N PHE A 17 -10.41 -18.42 -9.93
CA PHE A 17 -11.71 -17.75 -10.06
C PHE A 17 -12.35 -18.25 -11.35
N ARG A 18 -13.61 -18.71 -11.28
CA ARG A 18 -14.40 -19.04 -12.47
C ARG A 18 -15.55 -18.04 -12.61
N SER A 19 -15.75 -17.49 -13.80
CA SER A 19 -17.04 -16.89 -14.14
C SER A 19 -18.02 -17.98 -14.55
N THR A 20 -19.06 -18.21 -13.76
CA THR A 20 -20.27 -18.90 -14.25
C THR A 20 -20.93 -18.05 -15.34
N SER A 21 -21.31 -18.69 -16.45
CA SER A 21 -22.15 -18.12 -17.49
C SER A 21 -23.45 -17.58 -16.87
N TYR A 22 -23.65 -16.27 -16.94
CA TYR A 22 -24.92 -15.66 -16.55
C TYR A 22 -25.88 -15.75 -17.74
N LEU A 23 -26.77 -16.75 -17.72
CA LEU A 23 -28.03 -16.64 -18.44
C LEU A 23 -28.89 -15.62 -17.68
N TYR A 24 -28.91 -14.37 -18.14
CA TYR A 24 -29.78 -13.35 -17.60
C TYR A 24 -31.23 -13.63 -18.00
N GLN A 25 -32.02 -14.18 -17.08
CA GLN A 25 -33.48 -14.15 -17.17
C GLN A 25 -34.01 -12.87 -16.52
N PRO A 26 -34.73 -11.99 -17.25
CA PRO A 26 -35.24 -10.75 -16.69
C PRO A 26 -36.46 -11.02 -15.81
N SER A 27 -36.30 -10.98 -14.48
CA SER A 27 -37.45 -10.84 -13.58
C SER A 27 -37.86 -9.37 -13.51
N LEU A 28 -38.98 -9.06 -14.16
CA LEU A 28 -39.65 -7.77 -14.19
C LEU A 28 -40.10 -7.33 -12.79
N SER A 29 -39.55 -6.23 -12.28
CA SER A 29 -40.33 -5.25 -11.50
C SER A 29 -39.54 -3.97 -11.25
N ALA A 30 -39.81 -2.96 -12.09
CA ALA A 30 -39.63 -1.56 -11.73
C ALA A 30 -40.64 -0.75 -12.54
N LYS A 31 -41.82 -0.50 -11.97
CA LYS A 31 -42.79 0.46 -12.50
C LYS A 31 -42.21 1.86 -12.33
N ARG A 32 -42.03 2.61 -13.43
CA ARG A 32 -41.98 4.07 -13.41
C ARG A 32 -42.47 4.65 -14.74
N GLU A 33 -43.32 5.66 -14.58
CA GLU A 33 -44.24 6.25 -15.55
C GLU A 33 -43.58 7.23 -16.52
N HIS A 34 -44.31 7.54 -17.60
CA HIS A 34 -43.95 8.11 -18.89
C HIS A 34 -42.93 9.28 -18.94
N ARG A 35 -41.98 9.17 -19.90
CA ARG A 35 -41.46 10.30 -20.70
C ARG A 35 -41.04 9.80 -22.10
N PRO A 36 -41.58 10.31 -23.22
CA PRO A 36 -41.21 9.81 -24.55
C PRO A 36 -40.15 10.70 -25.18
N LEU A 37 -38.93 10.18 -25.33
CA LEU A 37 -37.98 10.66 -26.33
C LEU A 37 -37.27 9.44 -26.93
N ARG A 38 -37.35 9.33 -28.26
CA ARG A 38 -36.62 8.35 -29.07
C ARG A 38 -35.15 8.32 -28.67
N ALA A 39 -34.78 7.30 -27.92
CA ALA A 39 -33.41 6.82 -27.82
C ALA A 39 -33.52 5.30 -27.79
N VAL A 40 -33.05 4.63 -28.83
CA VAL A 40 -32.66 3.23 -28.70
C VAL A 40 -31.51 3.24 -27.69
N ARG A 41 -31.83 3.21 -26.40
CA ARG A 41 -30.88 3.00 -25.32
C ARG A 41 -30.28 1.64 -25.63
N LYS A 42 -29.14 1.62 -26.33
CA LYS A 42 -28.33 0.42 -26.50
C LYS A 42 -28.06 -0.07 -25.07
N LEU A 43 -28.82 -1.07 -24.62
CA LEU A 43 -28.74 -1.61 -23.27
C LEU A 43 -27.32 -2.16 -23.12
N VAL A 44 -26.49 -1.44 -22.39
CA VAL A 44 -25.10 -1.83 -22.11
C VAL A 44 -25.13 -2.56 -20.79
N HIS A 45 -24.70 -3.82 -20.80
CA HIS A 45 -24.52 -4.58 -19.58
C HIS A 45 -23.12 -4.30 -19.03
N LEU A 46 -23.04 -3.89 -17.76
CA LEU A 46 -21.77 -3.62 -17.08
C LEU A 46 -21.39 -4.84 -16.25
N LEU A 47 -20.21 -5.38 -16.51
CA LEU A 47 -19.62 -6.44 -15.71
C LEU A 47 -18.73 -5.81 -14.63
N TYR A 48 -19.06 -6.05 -13.37
CA TYR A 48 -18.31 -5.55 -12.23
C TYR A 48 -17.38 -6.62 -11.65
N ALA A 49 -16.40 -6.20 -10.86
CA ALA A 49 -15.50 -7.09 -10.12
C ALA A 49 -16.25 -7.98 -9.14
N SER A 50 -17.39 -7.52 -8.60
CA SER A 50 -18.28 -8.33 -7.75
C SER A 50 -18.84 -9.59 -8.42
N HIS A 51 -18.85 -9.65 -9.75
CA HIS A 51 -19.28 -10.84 -10.48
C HIS A 51 -18.22 -11.96 -10.53
N LEU A 52 -16.99 -11.68 -10.08
CA LEU A 52 -15.94 -12.68 -9.96
C LEU A 52 -16.22 -13.59 -8.75
N ARG A 53 -16.36 -14.89 -9.00
CA ARG A 53 -16.63 -15.89 -7.96
C ARG A 53 -15.40 -16.73 -7.68
N TRP A 54 -15.04 -16.83 -6.40
CA TRP A 54 -13.99 -17.73 -5.97
C TRP A 54 -14.45 -19.18 -6.12
N LYS A 55 -13.59 -20.02 -6.70
CA LYS A 55 -13.82 -21.46 -6.80
C LYS A 55 -12.71 -22.19 -6.06
N PRO A 56 -13.00 -22.89 -4.94
CA PRO A 56 -11.98 -23.61 -4.20
C PRO A 56 -11.42 -24.78 -5.02
N VAL A 57 -10.14 -25.06 -4.84
CA VAL A 57 -9.42 -26.15 -5.54
C VAL A 57 -8.80 -27.10 -4.53
N GLY A 58 -9.07 -28.40 -4.68
CA GLY A 58 -8.55 -29.44 -3.79
C GLY A 58 -8.92 -29.19 -2.32
N ALA A 59 -7.94 -29.27 -1.43
CA ALA A 59 -8.13 -29.10 0.01
C ALA A 59 -8.44 -27.64 0.45
N GLN A 60 -8.45 -26.66 -0.47
CA GLN A 60 -8.76 -25.27 -0.12
C GLN A 60 -10.17 -25.11 0.46
N ALA A 61 -11.13 -25.92 0.03
CA ALA A 61 -12.50 -25.90 0.56
C ALA A 61 -12.58 -26.27 2.06
N ALA A 62 -11.57 -26.97 2.59
CA ALA A 62 -11.55 -27.43 3.98
C ALA A 62 -10.65 -26.57 4.90
N LEU A 63 -9.96 -25.55 4.37
CA LEU A 63 -9.09 -24.70 5.18
C LEU A 63 -9.94 -23.75 6.05
N PRO A 64 -9.73 -23.71 7.38
CA PRO A 64 -10.52 -22.87 8.29
C PRO A 64 -10.57 -21.40 7.88
N ASP A 65 -9.45 -20.84 7.42
CA ASP A 65 -9.35 -19.44 6.99
C ASP A 65 -10.32 -19.11 5.85
N TYR A 66 -10.43 -20.02 4.86
CA TYR A 66 -11.29 -19.82 3.69
C TYR A 66 -12.76 -20.20 3.94
N LEU A 67 -13.02 -21.00 4.98
CA LEU A 67 -14.37 -21.26 5.46
C LEU A 67 -14.92 -20.08 6.26
N ALA A 68 -14.07 -19.45 7.08
CA ALA A 68 -14.42 -18.25 7.83
C ALA A 68 -14.60 -17.05 6.89
N GLU A 69 -13.65 -16.84 5.99
CA GLU A 69 -13.70 -15.74 5.02
C GLU A 69 -13.19 -16.21 3.65
N ALA A 70 -14.14 -16.41 2.73
CA ALA A 70 -13.83 -16.79 1.36
C ALA A 70 -13.08 -15.65 0.63
N PRO A 71 -12.02 -15.96 -0.15
CA PRO A 71 -11.36 -14.97 -0.99
C PRO A 71 -12.34 -14.19 -1.86
N SER A 72 -12.25 -12.87 -1.77
CA SER A 72 -13.14 -11.96 -2.50
C SER A 72 -12.36 -10.78 -3.09
N VAL A 73 -13.02 -10.00 -3.95
CA VAL A 73 -12.42 -8.79 -4.54
C VAL A 73 -12.39 -7.66 -3.52
N ALA A 74 -11.27 -6.93 -3.44
CA ALA A 74 -11.13 -5.82 -2.51
C ALA A 74 -12.09 -4.65 -2.78
N LYS A 75 -12.44 -4.43 -4.05
CA LYS A 75 -13.37 -3.36 -4.47
C LYS A 75 -14.42 -3.93 -5.46
N PRO A 76 -15.67 -4.16 -5.02
CA PRO A 76 -16.68 -4.84 -5.84
C PRO A 76 -17.17 -4.01 -7.04
N ASP A 77 -17.13 -2.69 -6.94
CA ASP A 77 -17.76 -1.78 -7.92
C ASP A 77 -16.85 -1.40 -9.09
N ILE A 78 -15.69 -2.05 -9.24
CA ILE A 78 -14.81 -1.83 -10.38
C ILE A 78 -15.47 -2.43 -11.63
N ILE A 79 -15.73 -1.59 -12.64
CA ILE A 79 -16.21 -2.04 -13.95
C ILE A 79 -15.04 -2.70 -14.69
N LEU A 80 -15.20 -3.97 -15.06
CA LEU A 80 -14.22 -4.73 -15.83
C LEU A 80 -14.50 -4.63 -17.33
N VAL A 81 -15.75 -4.89 -17.73
CA VAL A 81 -16.13 -4.99 -19.16
C VAL A 81 -17.52 -4.40 -19.38
N LYS A 82 -17.73 -3.80 -20.55
CA LYS A 82 -19.05 -3.34 -21.01
C LYS A 82 -19.50 -4.19 -22.19
N LEU A 83 -20.57 -4.96 -22.02
CA LEU A 83 -21.09 -5.88 -23.03
C LEU A 83 -22.33 -5.30 -23.73
N ARG A 84 -22.53 -5.69 -24.98
CA ARG A 84 -23.78 -5.51 -25.74
C ARG A 84 -24.56 -6.83 -25.77
N ARG A 85 -25.82 -6.75 -26.19
CA ARG A 85 -26.68 -7.92 -26.41
C ARG A 85 -25.99 -8.92 -27.36
N GLY A 86 -26.02 -10.19 -27.00
CA GLY A 86 -25.40 -11.29 -27.76
C GLY A 86 -23.90 -11.50 -27.47
N GLN A 87 -23.26 -10.66 -26.65
CA GLN A 87 -21.89 -10.87 -26.21
C GLN A 87 -21.85 -11.58 -24.86
N GLU A 88 -20.98 -12.59 -24.76
CA GLU A 88 -20.74 -13.35 -23.54
C GLU A 88 -19.26 -13.34 -23.17
N LEU A 89 -18.98 -13.52 -21.89
CA LEU A 89 -17.62 -13.56 -21.36
C LEU A 89 -17.50 -14.76 -20.43
N ASN A 90 -16.57 -15.66 -20.76
CA ASN A 90 -16.22 -16.80 -19.93
C ASN A 90 -14.71 -16.78 -19.67
N ILE A 91 -14.31 -16.51 -18.42
CA ILE A 91 -12.91 -16.41 -18.01
C ILE A 91 -12.68 -17.23 -16.75
N GLU A 92 -11.54 -17.93 -16.75
CA GLU A 92 -10.95 -18.55 -15.59
C GLU A 92 -9.63 -17.82 -15.26
N MET A 93 -9.46 -17.39 -14.01
CA MET A 93 -8.31 -16.59 -13.58
C MET A 93 -7.56 -17.27 -12.46
N HIS A 94 -6.22 -17.19 -12.50
CA HIS A 94 -5.34 -17.73 -11.48
C HIS A 94 -4.70 -16.61 -10.67
N CYS A 95 -5.00 -16.49 -9.37
CA CYS A 95 -4.30 -15.58 -8.47
C CYS A 95 -3.08 -16.29 -7.86
N VAL A 96 -1.93 -15.63 -7.90
CA VAL A 96 -0.66 -16.12 -7.36
C VAL A 96 -0.06 -15.09 -6.43
N LYS A 97 0.69 -15.54 -5.42
CA LYS A 97 1.45 -14.67 -4.53
C LYS A 97 2.78 -14.30 -5.20
N SER A 98 3.11 -13.02 -5.22
CA SER A 98 4.36 -12.47 -5.77
C SER A 98 4.60 -11.09 -5.14
N CYS A 99 5.72 -10.44 -5.47
CA CYS A 99 6.12 -9.17 -4.87
C CYS A 99 5.91 -7.98 -5.82
N GLY A 100 5.75 -6.78 -5.25
CA GLY A 100 5.58 -5.55 -6.02
C GLY A 100 6.76 -5.20 -6.94
N ARG A 101 7.94 -5.79 -6.70
CA ARG A 101 9.11 -5.68 -7.59
C ARG A 101 8.86 -6.39 -8.93
N ASP A 102 8.13 -7.51 -8.90
CA ASP A 102 7.85 -8.29 -10.10
C ASP A 102 6.82 -7.57 -10.99
N HIS A 103 5.78 -7.01 -10.36
CA HIS A 103 4.77 -6.22 -11.06
C HIS A 103 3.98 -5.33 -10.11
N ALA A 104 3.59 -4.13 -10.57
CA ALA A 104 2.84 -3.15 -9.77
C ALA A 104 1.49 -3.68 -9.22
N LYS A 105 0.87 -4.65 -9.91
CA LYS A 105 -0.38 -5.32 -9.46
C LYS A 105 -0.25 -6.05 -8.11
N TYR A 106 0.98 -6.40 -7.71
CA TYR A 106 1.27 -7.03 -6.42
C TYR A 106 1.61 -6.01 -5.33
N SER A 107 1.58 -4.71 -5.63
CA SER A 107 1.73 -3.68 -4.60
C SER A 107 0.53 -3.74 -3.64
N PRO A 108 0.73 -3.94 -2.34
CA PRO A 108 -0.36 -3.93 -1.35
C PRO A 108 -0.79 -2.50 -0.99
N VAL A 109 -0.04 -1.49 -1.42
CA VAL A 109 -0.30 -0.08 -1.16
C VAL A 109 -0.70 0.64 -2.43
N ALA A 110 -1.65 1.57 -2.31
CA ALA A 110 -1.92 2.57 -3.34
C ALA A 110 -0.78 3.59 -3.35
N THR A 111 -0.52 4.20 -2.19
CA THR A 111 0.57 5.16 -1.99
C THR A 111 1.18 4.95 -0.61
N ALA A 112 2.50 4.84 -0.55
CA ALA A 112 3.26 4.90 0.69
C ALA A 112 4.30 6.01 0.56
N THR A 113 4.13 7.09 1.32
CA THR A 113 5.03 8.24 1.28
C THR A 113 5.45 8.63 2.68
N SER A 114 6.62 9.27 2.76
CA SER A 114 7.09 9.88 3.98
C SER A 114 7.51 11.32 3.70
N ARG A 115 7.31 12.18 4.68
CA ARG A 115 7.87 13.53 4.66
C ARG A 115 8.39 13.89 6.04
N LEU A 116 9.42 14.73 6.09
CA LEU A 116 9.94 15.24 7.35
C LEU A 116 8.96 16.28 7.94
N LEU A 117 8.89 16.33 9.27
CA LEU A 117 8.12 17.34 9.98
C LEU A 117 8.69 18.73 9.64
N PRO A 118 7.86 19.64 9.10
CA PRO A 118 8.27 21.01 8.89
C PRO A 118 8.64 21.71 10.20
N TYR A 119 9.67 22.55 10.15
CA TYR A 119 10.09 23.38 11.27
C TYR A 119 10.14 24.83 10.82
N VAL A 120 9.18 25.61 11.31
CA VAL A 120 9.04 27.04 11.07
C VAL A 120 9.58 27.77 12.29
N ARG A 121 10.60 28.61 12.12
CA ARG A 121 11.13 29.47 13.17
C ARG A 121 10.97 30.93 12.76
N ILE A 122 10.28 31.70 13.59
CA ILE A 122 10.09 33.14 13.45
C ILE A 122 11.19 33.82 14.27
N PHE A 123 11.98 34.69 13.65
CA PHE A 123 13.08 35.42 14.30
C PHE A 123 12.73 36.86 14.65
N LYS A 124 11.94 37.52 13.79
CA LYS A 124 11.52 38.91 13.95
C LYS A 124 10.03 38.96 14.23
N SER A 125 9.61 39.86 15.11
CA SER A 125 8.18 40.14 15.31
C SER A 125 7.58 40.73 14.02
N ILE A 126 6.39 40.27 13.65
CA ILE A 126 5.69 40.72 12.44
C ILE A 126 4.70 41.84 12.82
N PRO A 127 4.77 43.03 12.18
CA PRO A 127 3.84 44.13 12.44
C PRO A 127 2.38 43.71 12.26
N GLU A 128 1.48 44.23 13.09
CA GLU A 128 0.05 43.84 13.12
C GLU A 128 -0.62 43.91 11.73
N GLN A 129 -0.31 44.96 10.96
CA GLN A 129 -0.85 45.18 9.62
C GLN A 129 -0.47 44.07 8.64
N LEU A 130 0.69 43.42 8.86
CA LEU A 130 1.23 42.37 8.00
C LEU A 130 0.89 40.96 8.48
N GLN A 131 0.34 40.80 9.68
CA GLN A 131 0.06 39.48 10.26
C GLN A 131 -0.96 38.68 9.45
N ALA A 132 -1.95 39.34 8.87
CA ALA A 132 -2.94 38.69 8.00
C ALA A 132 -2.27 38.12 6.74
N LYS A 133 -1.44 38.93 6.07
CA LYS A 133 -0.67 38.54 4.87
C LYS A 133 0.36 37.44 5.19
N PHE A 134 1.01 37.54 6.35
CA PHE A 134 1.92 36.52 6.84
C PHE A 134 1.20 35.19 7.06
N THR A 135 0.04 35.20 7.72
CA THR A 135 -0.76 34.00 7.95
C THR A 135 -1.25 33.38 6.64
N GLN A 136 -1.66 34.19 5.66
CA GLN A 136 -2.07 33.75 4.33
C GLN A 136 -0.91 33.12 3.52
N SER A 137 0.34 33.45 3.86
CA SER A 137 1.52 32.87 3.21
C SER A 137 1.75 31.39 3.59
N PHE A 138 1.07 30.89 4.62
CA PHE A 138 1.16 29.50 5.06
C PHE A 138 -0.15 28.73 4.84
N SER A 139 -0.10 27.40 4.95
CA SER A 139 -1.30 26.59 4.95
C SER A 139 -2.23 26.95 6.12
N PRO A 140 -3.56 26.84 5.96
CA PRO A 140 -4.51 27.17 7.02
C PRO A 140 -4.23 26.41 8.33
N GLY A 141 -4.16 27.16 9.44
CA GLY A 141 -3.95 26.62 10.77
C GLY A 141 -2.49 26.32 11.15
N VAL A 142 -1.52 26.62 10.27
CA VAL A 142 -0.08 26.55 10.59
C VAL A 142 0.34 27.68 11.53
N ILE A 143 -0.02 28.91 11.16
CA ILE A 143 0.22 30.12 11.96
C ILE A 143 -1.08 30.49 12.68
N GLY A 144 -0.95 30.84 13.96
CA GLY A 144 -2.02 31.44 14.75
C GLY A 144 -1.61 32.82 15.26
N SER A 145 -2.59 33.62 15.63
CA SER A 145 -2.38 34.91 16.30
C SER A 145 -2.81 34.81 17.76
N ARG A 146 -2.04 35.40 18.67
CA ARG A 146 -2.38 35.52 20.09
C ARG A 146 -1.99 36.90 20.61
N ARG A 147 -2.53 37.32 21.74
CA ARG A 147 -2.04 38.51 22.45
C ARG A 147 -0.85 38.15 23.33
N ASN A 148 0.21 38.96 23.27
CA ASN A 148 1.37 38.86 24.15
C ASN A 148 1.05 39.42 25.55
N LYS A 149 2.04 39.42 26.46
CA LYS A 149 1.88 39.95 27.82
C LYS A 149 1.65 41.47 27.85
N GLN A 150 2.04 42.16 26.79
CA GLN A 150 1.92 43.60 26.58
C GLN A 150 0.60 43.97 25.86
N TRP A 151 -0.32 43.01 25.70
CA TRP A 151 -1.61 43.18 25.01
C TRP A 151 -1.54 43.48 23.51
N GLU A 152 -0.37 43.29 22.89
CA GLU A 152 -0.17 43.43 21.45
C GLU A 152 -0.41 42.09 20.74
N TRP A 153 -0.87 42.13 19.50
CA TRP A 153 -1.04 40.92 18.69
C TRP A 153 0.32 40.40 18.20
N GLU A 154 0.57 39.11 18.42
CA GLU A 154 1.74 38.39 17.91
C GLU A 154 1.33 37.13 17.15
N VAL A 155 2.09 36.81 16.10
CA VAL A 155 1.95 35.55 15.36
C VAL A 155 2.86 34.48 15.93
N PHE A 156 2.35 33.26 16.02
CA PHE A 156 3.11 32.11 16.49
C PHE A 156 2.79 30.88 15.64
N VAL A 157 3.68 29.89 15.68
CA VAL A 157 3.48 28.62 14.99
C VAL A 157 2.55 27.75 15.83
N LYS A 158 1.33 27.53 15.35
CA LYS A 158 0.31 26.71 16.01
C LYS A 158 0.51 25.22 15.72
N ASP A 159 0.61 24.85 14.45
CA ASP A 159 0.78 23.47 14.03
C ASP A 159 1.62 23.38 12.75
N ALA A 160 2.92 23.14 12.92
CA ALA A 160 3.84 23.01 11.79
C ALA A 160 3.58 21.75 10.93
N ARG A 161 2.86 20.74 11.44
CA ARG A 161 2.56 19.52 10.68
C ARG A 161 1.67 19.80 9.48
N LYS A 162 0.78 20.78 9.58
CA LYS A 162 -0.16 21.14 8.50
C LYS A 162 0.50 21.85 7.34
N ASP A 163 1.73 22.33 7.50
CA ASP A 163 2.40 23.06 6.45
C ASP A 163 2.81 22.12 5.31
N THR A 164 2.50 22.53 4.08
CA THR A 164 2.95 21.89 2.84
C THR A 164 4.31 22.38 2.38
N MET A 165 4.89 23.38 3.07
CA MET A 165 6.17 24.01 2.73
C MET A 165 6.12 24.68 1.34
N SER A 166 5.06 25.45 1.06
CA SER A 166 4.90 26.20 -0.20
C SER A 166 5.99 27.24 -0.45
N ARG A 167 6.68 27.70 0.62
CA ARG A 167 7.70 28.75 0.60
C ARG A 167 7.17 30.13 0.16
N ASN A 168 5.85 30.33 0.18
CA ASN A 168 5.25 31.58 -0.27
C ASN A 168 5.70 32.80 0.54
N VAL A 169 6.06 32.61 1.80
CA VAL A 169 6.57 33.67 2.68
C VAL A 169 7.80 34.39 2.11
N PHE A 170 8.62 33.72 1.30
CA PHE A 170 9.82 34.31 0.71
C PHE A 170 9.54 35.14 -0.55
N LEU A 171 8.30 35.14 -1.07
CA LEU A 171 7.93 36.03 -2.18
C LEU A 171 7.81 37.48 -1.74
N TYR A 172 7.55 37.73 -0.45
CA TYR A 172 7.31 39.06 0.06
C TYR A 172 8.59 39.63 0.70
N PRO A 173 9.15 40.74 0.17
CA PRO A 173 10.37 41.36 0.71
C PRO A 173 10.23 41.79 2.17
N GLU A 174 9.02 42.15 2.60
CA GLU A 174 8.69 42.51 3.98
C GLU A 174 9.03 41.42 5.01
N PHE A 175 9.07 40.15 4.58
CA PHE A 175 9.34 39.00 5.45
C PHE A 175 10.76 38.45 5.30
N GLU A 176 11.63 39.16 4.57
CA GLU A 176 13.01 38.73 4.36
C GLU A 176 13.80 38.69 5.69
N GLY A 177 14.39 37.53 5.96
CA GLY A 177 15.08 37.25 7.23
C GLY A 177 14.18 37.21 8.47
N ALA A 178 12.85 37.31 8.33
CA ALA A 178 11.92 37.20 9.45
C ALA A 178 11.64 35.73 9.83
N VAL A 179 11.70 34.81 8.87
CA VAL A 179 11.38 33.39 9.05
C VAL A 179 12.47 32.49 8.47
N LYS A 180 12.71 31.38 9.15
CA LYS A 180 13.47 30.24 8.62
C LYS A 180 12.60 29.01 8.55
N LEU A 181 12.48 28.48 7.33
CA LEU A 181 11.81 27.23 7.02
C LEU A 181 12.85 26.12 6.89
N THR A 182 12.74 25.14 7.76
CA THR A 182 13.58 23.93 7.72
C THR A 182 12.73 22.71 8.03
N ARG A 183 13.36 21.55 8.20
CA ARG A 183 12.69 20.29 8.54
C ARG A 183 13.46 19.61 9.66
N VAL A 184 12.75 18.95 10.56
CA VAL A 184 13.38 18.15 11.62
C VAL A 184 13.81 16.82 11.02
N ARG A 185 15.12 16.54 11.01
CA ARG A 185 15.69 15.34 10.36
C ARG A 185 15.19 14.02 10.96
N ASP A 186 14.95 14.01 12.27
CA ASP A 186 14.63 12.78 13.00
C ASP A 186 13.11 12.56 13.17
N ARG A 187 12.27 13.38 12.52
CA ARG A 187 10.81 13.27 12.63
C ARG A 187 10.19 13.04 11.25
N PHE A 188 9.83 11.79 11.00
CA PHE A 188 9.16 11.35 9.79
C PHE A 188 7.65 11.25 10.00
N LEU A 189 6.90 11.79 9.05
CA LEU A 189 5.46 11.67 8.95
C LEU A 189 5.16 10.70 7.80
N PHE A 190 4.79 9.48 8.14
CA PHE A 190 4.39 8.45 7.17
C PHE A 190 2.91 8.54 6.85
N THR A 191 2.58 8.41 5.57
CA THR A 191 1.22 8.22 5.06
C THR A 191 1.21 6.93 4.25
N VAL A 192 0.42 5.95 4.69
CA VAL A 192 0.31 4.64 4.05
C VAL A 192 -1.15 4.39 3.72
N GLU A 193 -1.44 4.27 2.42
CA GLU A 193 -2.75 3.97 1.89
C GLU A 193 -2.76 2.55 1.34
N SER A 194 -3.61 1.70 1.88
CA SER A 194 -3.78 0.32 1.40
C SER A 194 -4.54 0.28 0.07
N ALA A 195 -4.20 -0.68 -0.79
CA ALA A 195 -5.00 -1.00 -1.97
C ALA A 195 -6.28 -1.80 -1.64
N GLY A 196 -6.40 -2.32 -0.41
CA GLY A 196 -7.60 -2.98 0.13
C GLY A 196 -7.43 -4.45 0.49
N GLN A 197 -6.32 -5.08 0.12
CA GLN A 197 -6.04 -6.49 0.44
C GLN A 197 -5.55 -6.71 1.87
N MET A 198 -4.96 -5.69 2.48
CA MET A 198 -4.45 -5.72 3.86
C MET A 198 -4.86 -4.43 4.59
N ALA A 199 -5.09 -4.52 5.90
CA ALA A 199 -5.36 -3.33 6.69
C ALA A 199 -4.12 -2.43 6.76
N PRO A 200 -4.24 -1.09 6.63
CA PRO A 200 -3.07 -0.18 6.60
C PRO A 200 -2.13 -0.30 7.81
N ASN A 201 -2.68 -0.58 8.99
CA ASN A 201 -1.93 -0.77 10.23
C ASN A 201 -1.05 -2.04 10.23
N ALA A 202 -1.38 -3.05 9.43
CA ALA A 202 -0.60 -4.28 9.30
C ALA A 202 0.56 -4.17 8.29
N ILE A 203 0.50 -3.21 7.37
CA ILE A 203 1.47 -3.08 6.27
C ILE A 203 2.86 -2.71 6.78
N LEU A 204 2.97 -1.74 7.67
CA LEU A 204 4.26 -1.28 8.18
C LEU A 204 4.97 -2.35 9.03
N PRO A 205 4.30 -3.04 9.99
CA PRO A 205 4.89 -4.17 10.70
C PRO A 205 5.39 -5.28 9.75
N GLU A 206 4.63 -5.64 8.72
CA GLU A 206 5.06 -6.66 7.77
C GLU A 206 6.28 -6.19 6.94
N ALA A 207 6.33 -4.92 6.56
CA ALA A 207 7.49 -4.36 5.88
C ALA A 207 8.75 -4.41 6.75
N ILE A 208 8.63 -4.11 8.05
CA ILE A 208 9.72 -4.23 9.02
C ILE A 208 10.14 -5.70 9.17
N ALA A 209 9.18 -6.62 9.27
CA ALA A 209 9.47 -8.07 9.36
C ALA A 209 10.21 -8.57 8.12
N VAL A 210 9.81 -8.15 6.91
CA VAL A 210 10.54 -8.43 5.66
C VAL A 210 11.96 -7.89 5.72
N PHE A 211 12.15 -6.65 6.18
CA PHE A 211 13.47 -6.04 6.30
C PHE A 211 14.37 -6.82 7.29
N THR A 212 13.85 -7.17 8.46
CA THR A 212 14.57 -8.00 9.45
C THR A 212 14.92 -9.38 8.90
N ARG A 213 14.02 -10.02 8.14
CA ARG A 213 14.33 -11.31 7.47
C ARG A 213 15.49 -11.18 6.50
N LYS A 214 15.53 -10.11 5.70
CA LYS A 214 16.65 -9.85 4.77
C LYS A 214 17.98 -9.63 5.51
N LEU A 215 17.96 -8.84 6.58
CA LEU A 215 19.16 -8.64 7.41
C LEU A 215 19.69 -9.95 8.00
N ARG A 216 18.78 -10.83 8.47
CA ARG A 216 19.18 -12.15 8.98
C ARG A 216 19.81 -13.03 7.91
N THR A 217 19.29 -12.99 6.67
CA THR A 217 19.90 -13.72 5.55
C THR A 217 21.32 -13.23 5.28
N VAL A 218 21.53 -11.91 5.24
CA VAL A 218 22.86 -11.32 5.02
C VAL A 218 23.81 -11.65 6.17
N SER A 219 23.34 -11.57 7.42
CA SER A 219 24.13 -11.93 8.60
C SER A 219 24.63 -13.38 8.52
N LYS A 220 23.73 -14.33 8.21
CA LYS A 220 24.11 -15.74 8.10
C LYS A 220 25.12 -16.00 7.01
N ALA A 221 24.94 -15.39 5.84
CA ALA A 221 25.88 -15.52 4.74
C ALA A 221 27.26 -14.95 5.08
N LEU A 222 27.30 -13.87 5.89
CA LEU A 222 28.56 -13.33 6.39
C LEU A 222 29.21 -14.27 7.41
N ASP A 223 28.44 -14.83 8.33
CA ASP A 223 28.94 -15.78 9.33
C ASP A 223 29.55 -17.02 8.65
N GLU A 224 28.91 -17.54 7.59
CA GLU A 224 29.43 -18.65 6.77
C GLU A 224 30.79 -18.31 6.16
N LEU A 225 30.94 -17.12 5.54
CA LEU A 225 32.21 -16.69 4.93
C LEU A 225 33.32 -16.41 5.96
N MET A 226 32.97 -15.94 7.16
CA MET A 226 33.94 -15.68 8.23
C MET A 226 34.44 -16.96 8.90
N HIS A 227 33.78 -18.11 8.66
CA HIS A 227 34.14 -19.40 9.22
C HIS A 227 34.72 -20.39 8.19
N GLU A 228 35.08 -19.93 6.98
CA GLU A 228 35.73 -20.76 5.94
C GLU A 228 37.22 -21.10 6.20
N ASP A 229 37.82 -20.65 7.30
CA ASP A 229 39.21 -21.00 7.68
C ASP A 229 39.33 -22.31 8.51
N VAL A 230 38.27 -23.12 8.61
CA VAL A 230 38.38 -24.47 9.20
C VAL A 230 38.42 -25.49 8.06
N GLU A 231 39.63 -25.78 7.59
CA GLU A 231 39.94 -26.92 6.71
C GLU A 231 39.17 -28.16 7.21
N PRO A 232 38.25 -28.74 6.41
CA PRO A 232 37.60 -29.97 6.80
C PRO A 232 38.64 -31.09 6.78
N GLU A 233 38.86 -31.69 7.95
CA GLU A 233 39.63 -32.93 8.09
C GLU A 233 39.10 -33.95 7.07
N VAL A 234 39.92 -34.30 6.09
CA VAL A 234 39.56 -35.21 4.99
C VAL A 234 39.27 -36.59 5.59
N GLN A 235 37.98 -36.91 5.76
CA GLN A 235 37.54 -38.28 5.92
C GLN A 235 37.22 -38.84 4.53
N GLU A 236 38.11 -39.70 4.04
CA GLU A 236 37.90 -40.49 2.83
C GLU A 236 36.60 -41.30 2.95
N GLY A 237 35.65 -41.02 2.06
CA GLY A 237 34.54 -41.93 1.76
C GLY A 237 33.15 -41.36 1.99
N GLY A 238 32.59 -40.71 0.97
CA GLY A 238 31.15 -40.44 0.90
C GLY A 238 30.80 -39.31 -0.05
N TRP A 239 30.20 -39.65 -1.20
CA TRP A 239 29.71 -38.68 -2.17
C TRP A 239 28.66 -37.75 -1.53
N SER A 240 28.97 -36.47 -1.35
CA SER A 240 27.98 -35.46 -0.94
C SER A 240 27.43 -34.72 -2.15
N LEU A 241 26.11 -34.74 -2.33
CA LEU A 241 25.40 -33.93 -3.32
C LEU A 241 25.60 -32.44 -3.01
N ALA A 242 26.28 -31.71 -3.89
CA ALA A 242 26.37 -30.26 -3.83
C ALA A 242 25.01 -29.65 -4.21
N LEU A 243 24.31 -29.09 -3.23
CA LEU A 243 23.17 -28.21 -3.47
C LEU A 243 23.68 -26.84 -3.93
N SER A 244 23.55 -26.54 -5.22
CA SER A 244 23.77 -25.19 -5.74
C SER A 244 22.68 -24.26 -5.24
N VAL A 245 23.01 -23.35 -4.32
CA VAL A 245 22.12 -22.26 -3.89
C VAL A 245 22.06 -21.23 -5.03
N GLY A 246 20.90 -21.12 -5.68
CA GLY A 246 20.64 -20.10 -6.70
C GLY A 246 20.76 -18.69 -6.12
N ARG A 247 21.42 -17.80 -6.87
CA ARG A 247 21.79 -16.42 -6.51
C ARG A 247 20.65 -15.44 -6.23
N ASP A 248 19.39 -15.89 -6.30
CA ASP A 248 18.23 -15.02 -6.19
C ASP A 248 17.39 -15.40 -4.97
N GLY A 249 17.56 -14.64 -3.88
CA GLY A 249 16.82 -14.78 -2.62
C GLY A 249 15.31 -14.48 -2.69
N CYS A 250 14.65 -14.79 -3.82
CA CYS A 250 13.23 -14.56 -4.06
C CYS A 250 12.47 -15.72 -4.75
N THR A 251 13.11 -16.79 -5.23
CA THR A 251 12.39 -17.87 -5.95
C THR A 251 12.79 -19.27 -5.50
N ASN A 252 11.94 -19.93 -4.71
CA ASN A 252 11.95 -21.39 -4.60
C ASN A 252 11.21 -21.97 -5.81
N THR A 253 11.92 -22.16 -6.91
CA THR A 253 11.48 -23.01 -8.02
C THR A 253 12.22 -24.33 -7.93
N ILE A 254 11.53 -25.38 -7.48
CA ILE A 254 12.01 -26.75 -7.63
C ILE A 254 11.55 -27.19 -9.02
N LEU A 255 12.47 -27.33 -9.97
CA LEU A 255 12.24 -28.08 -11.19
C LEU A 255 12.43 -29.56 -10.85
N CYS A 256 11.34 -30.32 -10.76
CA CYS A 256 11.39 -31.77 -10.85
C CYS A 256 11.19 -32.15 -12.31
N TYR A 257 12.14 -32.88 -12.88
CA TYR A 257 11.85 -33.84 -13.95
C TYR A 257 11.16 -35.07 -13.34
#